data_AF-A0A2T0GUK3-F1
#
_entry.id   AF-A0A2T0GUK3-F1
#
_cell.length_a   1.000
_cell.length_b   1.000
_cell.length_c   1.000
_cell.angle_alpha   90.00
_cell.angle_beta   90.00
_cell.angle_gamma   90.00
#
_symmetry.space_group_name_H-M   'P 1'
#
loop_
_entity.id
_entity.type
_entity.pdbx_description
1 polymer ?
#
loop_
_entity_poly.entity_id
_entity_poly.type
_entity_poly.pdbx_seq_one_letter_code
_entity_poly.pdbx_strand_id
1 'polypeptide(L)' 'MVPVVFGLARRDDNGEPDPDLVVLWGMETAEGAVMYWREDGRGQFALFDDAESAAERFGRLFGLVLYRP' A
#
# COMPACT_ATOMS: atom_id res chain seq x y z
N MET A 1 0.05 -2.58 -20.92
CA MET A 1 0.87 -2.55 -19.70
C MET A 1 0.09 -3.29 -18.62
N VAL A 2 0.75 -4.14 -17.83
CA VAL A 2 0.10 -4.87 -16.73
C VAL A 2 0.33 -4.07 -15.44
N PRO A 3 -0.71 -3.68 -14.70
CA PRO A 3 -0.54 -3.01 -13.42
C PRO A 3 0.18 -3.90 -12.41
N VAL A 4 1.01 -3.30 -11.57
CA VAL A 4 1.76 -3.98 -10.51
C VAL A 4 1.00 -3.81 -9.20
N VAL A 5 0.65 -4.92 -8.54
CA VAL A 5 0.01 -4.86 -7.22
C VAL A 5 1.07 -4.57 -6.17
N PHE A 6 0.74 -3.73 -5.20
CA PHE A 6 1.54 -3.51 -4.00
C PHE A 6 0.63 -3.44 -2.77
N GLY A 7 1.22 -3.63 -1.60
CA GLY A 7 0.53 -3.52 -0.33
C GLY A 7 1.29 -2.66 0.67
N LEU A 8 0.61 -2.22 1.73
CA LEU A 8 1.26 -1.74 2.94
C LEU A 8 1.02 -2.74 4.07
N ALA A 9 2.09 -3.33 4.56
CA ALA A 9 2.09 -4.41 5.54
C ALA A 9 2.64 -3.95 6.89
N ARG A 10 2.32 -4.71 7.93
CA ARG A 10 3.04 -4.59 9.21
C ARG A 10 4.47 -5.09 9.02
N ARG A 11 5.36 -4.60 9.89
CA ARG A 11 6.73 -5.11 9.97
C ARG A 11 6.75 -6.47 10.68
N ASP A 12 7.57 -7.38 10.18
CA ASP A 12 7.99 -8.59 10.89
C ASP A 12 9.05 -8.26 11.96
N ASP A 13 9.58 -9.31 12.61
CA ASP A 13 10.63 -9.17 13.64
C ASP A 13 11.95 -8.60 13.11
N ASN A 14 12.17 -8.61 11.78
CA ASN A 14 13.35 -8.04 11.12
C ASN A 14 13.13 -6.61 10.64
N GLY A 15 11.91 -6.09 10.76
CA GLY A 15 11.54 -4.77 10.25
C GLY A 15 11.11 -4.77 8.78
N GLU A 16 11.02 -5.93 8.14
CA GLU A 16 10.61 -6.13 6.75
C GLU A 16 9.09 -6.29 6.64
N PRO A 17 8.46 -6.08 5.46
CA PRO A 17 7.03 -6.30 5.30
C PRO A 17 6.65 -7.77 5.56
N ASP A 18 5.71 -8.00 6.47
CA ASP A 18 5.11 -9.31 6.68
C ASP A 18 4.00 -9.57 5.64
N PRO A 19 4.18 -10.52 4.71
CA PRO A 19 3.22 -10.79 3.63
C PRO A 19 1.87 -11.32 4.15
N ASP A 20 1.82 -11.88 5.36
CA ASP A 20 0.58 -12.37 5.97
C ASP A 20 -0.19 -11.25 6.69
N LEU A 21 0.41 -10.07 6.87
CA LEU A 21 -0.14 -8.93 7.60
C LEU A 21 -0.27 -7.65 6.74
N VAL A 22 -0.68 -7.80 5.48
CA VAL A 22 -1.00 -6.67 4.59
C VAL A 22 -2.32 -6.01 5.01
N VAL A 23 -2.29 -4.70 5.28
CA VAL A 23 -3.43 -3.94 5.80
C VAL A 23 -4.13 -3.14 4.70
N LEU A 24 -3.37 -2.61 3.75
CA LEU A 24 -3.89 -1.82 2.63
C LEU A 24 -3.34 -2.37 1.33
N TRP A 25 -4.16 -2.34 0.28
CA TRP A 25 -3.79 -2.79 -1.05
C TRP A 25 -3.89 -1.65 -2.06
N GLY A 26 -2.99 -1.69 -3.03
CA GLY A 26 -2.94 -0.75 -4.13
C GLY A 26 -2.44 -1.39 -5.42
N MET A 27 -2.51 -0.59 -6.47
CA MET A 27 -2.09 -0.94 -7.80
C MET A 27 -1.32 0.23 -8.41
N GLU A 28 -0.16 -0.07 -8.97
CA GLU A 28 0.70 0.88 -9.67
C GLU A 28 0.64 0.62 -11.19
N THR A 29 0.60 1.70 -11.95
CA THR A 29 0.61 1.74 -13.42
C THR A 29 1.70 2.72 -13.85
N ALA A 30 1.98 2.86 -15.15
CA ALA A 30 2.92 3.90 -15.60
C ALA A 30 2.41 5.34 -15.39
N GLU A 31 1.13 5.52 -15.11
CA GLU A 31 0.53 6.84 -14.88
C GLU A 31 0.45 7.19 -13.39
N GLY A 32 0.75 6.22 -12.51
CA GLY A 32 0.78 6.41 -11.07
C GLY A 32 0.20 5.24 -10.29
N ALA A 33 -0.04 5.46 -9.00
CA ALA A 33 -0.54 4.47 -8.06
C ALA A 33 -1.90 4.84 -7.49
N VAL A 34 -2.76 3.84 -7.31
CA VAL A 34 -4.03 3.94 -6.60
C VAL A 34 -4.03 3.01 -5.41
N MET A 35 -4.45 3.51 -4.25
CA MET A 35 -4.73 2.69 -3.06
C MET A 35 -6.23 2.65 -2.80
N TYR A 36 -6.72 1.50 -2.36
CA TYR A 36 -8.12 1.29 -1.99
C TYR A 36 -8.22 0.66 -0.60
N TRP A 37 -9.17 1.15 0.21
CA TRP A 37 -9.52 0.54 1.48
C TRP A 37 -10.99 0.73 1.82
N ARG A 38 -11.46 0.00 2.83
CA ARG A 38 -12.83 0.14 3.35
C ARG A 38 -12.81 0.73 4.75
N GLU A 39 -13.64 1.72 4.97
CA GLU A 39 -13.89 2.32 6.29
C GLU A 39 -15.40 2.46 6.47
N ASP A 40 -15.94 1.92 7.57
CA ASP A 40 -17.38 1.97 7.90
C ASP A 40 -18.31 1.58 6.74
N GLY A 41 -17.93 0.53 6.03
CA GLY A 41 -18.68 0.00 4.89
C GLY A 41 -18.51 0.80 3.59
N ARG A 42 -17.89 1.99 3.62
CA ARG A 42 -17.61 2.83 2.45
C ARG A 42 -16.24 2.50 1.85
N GLY A 43 -16.17 2.48 0.52
CA GLY A 43 -14.91 2.40 -0.20
C GLY A 43 -14.24 3.76 -0.23
N GLN A 44 -12.95 3.79 0.06
CA GLN A 44 -12.11 4.96 -0.09
C GLN A 44 -10.95 4.65 -1.04
N PHE A 45 -10.48 5.67 -1.73
CA PHE A 45 -9.31 5.57 -2.56
C PHE A 45 -8.45 6.83 -2.48
N ALA A 46 -7.17 6.67 -2.73
CA ALA A 46 -6.21 7.75 -2.84
C ALA A 46 -5.30 7.52 -4.05
N LEU A 47 -4.92 8.61 -4.71
CA LEU A 47 -4.02 8.61 -5.87
C LEU A 47 -2.65 9.15 -5.46
N PHE A 48 -1.61 8.54 -6.03
CA PHE A 48 -0.21 8.86 -5.79
C PHE A 48 0.57 8.78 -7.10
N ASP A 49 1.75 9.40 -7.12
CA ASP A 49 2.65 9.34 -8.27
C ASP A 49 3.27 7.94 -8.43
N ASP A 50 3.49 7.22 -7.33
CA ASP A 50 4.00 5.84 -7.29
C ASP A 50 3.68 5.15 -5.95
N ALA A 51 4.00 3.86 -5.84
CA ALA A 51 3.81 3.05 -4.64
C ALA A 51 4.67 3.53 -3.46
N GLU A 52 5.88 4.04 -3.74
CA GLU A 52 6.80 4.61 -2.76
C GLU A 52 6.20 5.84 -2.07
N SER A 53 5.59 6.75 -2.84
CA SER A 53 4.91 7.95 -2.34
C SER A 53 3.70 7.58 -1.47
N ALA A 54 2.96 6.54 -1.88
CA ALA A 54 1.86 5.99 -1.10
C ALA A 54 2.35 5.41 0.24
N ALA A 55 3.47 4.68 0.23
CA ALA A 55 4.12 4.14 1.41
C ALA A 55 4.71 5.24 2.31
N GLU A 56 5.30 6.29 1.77
CA GLU A 56 5.79 7.43 2.56
C GLU A 56 4.63 8.08 3.33
N ARG A 57 3.50 8.32 2.66
CA ARG A 57 2.33 8.95 3.26
C ARG A 57 1.67 8.05 4.31
N PHE A 58 1.27 6.85 3.91
CA PHE A 58 0.45 5.96 4.74
C PHE A 58 1.25 5.02 5.61
N GLY A 59 2.44 4.59 5.17
CA GLY A 59 3.38 3.87 6.02
C GLY A 59 3.76 4.69 7.25
N ARG A 60 3.99 6.00 7.10
CA ARG A 60 4.23 6.89 8.26
C ARG A 60 3.01 7.06 9.15
N LEU A 61 1.81 7.23 8.56
CA LEU A 61 0.58 7.43 9.34
C LEU A 61 0.20 6.20 10.17
N PHE A 62 0.39 5.01 9.61
CA PHE A 62 -0.14 3.76 10.18
C PHE A 62 0.96 2.81 10.70
N GLY A 63 2.24 3.18 10.60
CA GLY A 63 3.35 2.33 10.97
C GLY A 63 3.51 1.10 10.06
N LEU A 64 3.25 1.27 8.76
CA LEU A 64 3.31 0.20 7.76
C LEU A 64 4.53 0.36 6.84
N VAL A 65 4.86 -0.70 6.12
CA VAL A 65 5.96 -0.77 5.15
C VAL A 65 5.48 -1.26 3.79
N LEU A 66 6.14 -0.81 2.73
CA LEU A 66 5.83 -1.21 1.36
C LEU A 66 6.10 -2.70 1.18
N TYR A 67 5.10 -3.40 0.67
CA TYR A 67 5.15 -4.80 0.29
C TYR A 67 4.92 -4.92 -1.22
N ARG A 68 5.82 -5.63 -1.91
CA ARG A 68 5.65 -6.02 -3.32
C ARG A 68 5.60 -7.55 -3.37
N PRO A 69 4.47 -8.17 -3.76
CA PRO A 69 4.33 -9.63 -3.87
C PRO A 69 5.15 -10.24 -5.00
#